data_AF-A0A962SCR2-F1
#
_entry.id   AF-A0A962SCR2-F1
#
_cell.length_a   1.000
_cell.length_b   1.000
_cell.length_c   1.000
_cell.angle_alpha   90.00
_cell.angle_beta   90.00
_cell.angle_gamma   90.00
#
_symmetry.space_group_name_H-M   'P 1'
#
loop_
_entity.id
_entity.type
_entity.pdbx_description
1 polymer ?
#
loop_
_entity_poly.entity_id
_entity_poly.type
_entity_poly.pdbx_seq_one_letter_code
_entity_poly.pdbx_strand_id
1 'polypeptide(L)'
;MANITVATRGICNPAWNGSYYPEDLPADWKLVYFANDFSACLLTTRDLHELAVGGEDFFSDLPEGFRIFLEPGAQPLPPLTASFFDRVTGFVVFANQSSDDSLPSLVRDTGKPYCLFVDQQDTSFFIRADEQAVALQPCHASPLKPALHCALIGREEAMDLRQLKGRLAQWLQNDNEEHMLLIDGGMDIEAIRNVTVLIQLLT
;
A
#
# COMPACT_ATOMS: atom_id res chain seq x y z
N MET A 1 3.65 -20.46 -7.66
CA MET A 1 3.97 -19.76 -6.39
C MET A 1 3.25 -18.43 -6.45
N ALA A 2 2.54 -18.06 -5.39
CA ALA A 2 1.78 -16.80 -5.36
C ALA A 2 2.75 -15.61 -5.43
N ASN A 3 2.45 -14.62 -6.27
CA ASN A 3 3.27 -13.41 -6.37
C ASN A 3 2.83 -12.42 -5.29
N ILE A 4 3.67 -12.16 -4.28
CA ILE A 4 3.33 -11.26 -3.17
C ILE A 4 4.09 -9.94 -3.32
N THR A 5 3.35 -8.83 -3.37
CA THR A 5 3.88 -7.48 -3.26
C THR A 5 3.69 -6.98 -1.83
N VAL A 6 4.78 -6.68 -1.12
CA VAL A 6 4.72 -5.99 0.17
C VAL A 6 4.85 -4.50 -0.08
N ALA A 7 3.88 -3.72 0.38
CA ALA A 7 3.83 -2.28 0.20
C ALA A 7 3.50 -1.57 1.50
N THR A 8 4.07 -0.39 1.72
CA THR A 8 3.76 0.44 2.88
C THR A 8 2.76 1.53 2.53
N ARG A 9 1.72 1.70 3.36
CA ARG A 9 0.73 2.77 3.24
C ARG A 9 1.28 4.06 3.84
N GLY A 10 1.70 4.95 2.97
CA GLY A 10 2.32 6.22 3.31
C GLY A 10 3.80 6.08 3.63
N ILE A 11 4.57 7.03 3.11
CA ILE A 11 6.03 7.04 3.23
C ILE A 11 6.55 8.32 3.90
N CYS A 12 5.73 9.36 3.98
CA CYS A 12 6.06 10.64 4.58
C CYS A 12 5.64 10.69 6.07
N ASN A 13 5.95 9.64 6.83
CA ASN A 13 5.71 9.61 8.26
C ASN A 13 6.71 10.52 8.99
N PRO A 14 6.27 11.54 9.76
CA PRO A 14 7.18 12.42 10.49
C PRO A 14 8.11 11.69 11.47
N ALA A 15 7.68 10.54 12.02
CA ALA A 15 8.50 9.74 12.94
C ALA A 15 9.75 9.14 12.28
N TRP A 16 9.79 9.10 10.94
CA TRP A 16 10.92 8.57 10.17
C TRP A 16 11.97 9.63 9.86
N ASN A 17 11.67 10.91 10.05
CA ASN A 17 12.65 11.97 9.85
C ASN A 17 13.71 11.93 10.96
N GLY A 18 14.98 11.89 10.58
CA GLY A 18 16.12 11.78 11.50
C GLY A 18 16.38 10.36 12.04
N SER A 19 15.43 9.44 11.90
CA SER A 19 15.58 8.03 12.29
C SER A 19 15.86 7.13 11.08
N TYR A 20 15.07 7.27 10.03
CA TYR A 20 15.21 6.53 8.77
C TYR A 20 15.63 7.42 7.60
N TYR A 21 14.93 8.54 7.43
CA TYR A 21 15.32 9.58 6.48
C TYR A 21 16.39 10.49 7.11
N PRO A 22 17.50 10.77 6.41
CA PRO A 22 18.45 11.79 6.83
C PRO A 22 17.77 13.15 7.06
N GLU A 23 18.24 13.91 8.06
CA GLU A 23 17.65 15.21 8.42
C GLU A 23 17.64 16.22 7.27
N ASP A 24 18.68 16.16 6.42
CA ASP A 24 18.84 17.05 5.27
C ASP A 24 18.28 16.46 3.96
N LEU A 25 17.51 15.36 4.02
CA LEU A 25 16.94 14.74 2.81
C LEU A 25 15.81 15.63 2.23
N PRO A 26 15.92 16.07 0.96
CA PRO A 26 14.83 16.78 0.29
C PRO A 26 13.54 15.96 0.24
N ALA A 27 12.39 16.64 0.28
CA ALA A 27 11.09 15.97 0.33
C ALA A 27 10.82 15.10 -0.91
N ASP A 28 11.13 15.61 -2.10
CA ASP A 28 11.02 14.91 -3.38
C ASP A 28 11.92 13.67 -3.47
N TRP A 29 13.03 13.64 -2.74
CA TRP A 29 13.96 12.51 -2.74
C TRP A 29 13.51 11.37 -1.82
N LYS A 30 12.53 11.59 -0.94
CA LYS A 30 12.04 10.56 -0.01
C LYS A 30 11.55 9.31 -0.72
N LEU A 31 10.85 9.46 -1.85
CA LEU A 31 10.34 8.33 -2.61
C LEU A 31 11.46 7.48 -3.21
N VAL A 32 12.45 8.12 -3.82
CA VAL A 32 13.63 7.44 -4.39
C VAL A 32 14.47 6.80 -3.27
N TYR A 33 14.66 7.50 -2.15
CA TYR A 33 15.35 6.96 -0.98
C TYR A 33 14.65 5.71 -0.44
N PHE A 34 13.32 5.77 -0.26
CA PHE A 34 12.50 4.65 0.19
C PHE A 34 12.57 3.45 -0.78
N ALA A 35 12.63 3.71 -2.09
CA ALA A 35 12.71 2.68 -3.12
C ALA A 35 14.03 1.88 -3.12
N ASN A 36 15.06 2.33 -2.38
CA ASN A 36 16.28 1.55 -2.19
C ASN A 36 16.07 0.34 -1.27
N ASP A 37 15.15 0.44 -0.31
CA ASP A 37 14.92 -0.61 0.70
C ASP A 37 13.66 -1.43 0.44
N PHE A 38 12.66 -0.83 -0.23
CA PHE A 38 11.36 -1.44 -0.45
C PHE A 38 11.00 -1.46 -1.93
N SER A 39 10.19 -2.44 -2.34
CA SER A 39 9.84 -2.63 -3.76
C SER A 39 8.48 -2.04 -4.15
N ALA A 40 7.68 -1.60 -3.17
CA ALA A 40 6.39 -1.00 -3.43
C ALA A 40 5.95 -0.06 -2.31
N CYS A 41 5.08 0.89 -2.65
CA CYS A 41 4.39 1.75 -1.69
C CYS A 41 2.96 2.03 -2.12
N LEU A 42 2.12 2.36 -1.15
CA LEU A 42 0.82 2.97 -1.35
C LEU A 42 0.92 4.44 -0.92
N LEU A 43 0.97 5.35 -1.89
CA LEU A 43 1.05 6.78 -1.63
C LEU A 43 -0.34 7.32 -1.30
N THR A 44 -0.44 7.98 -0.16
CA THR A 44 -1.64 8.72 0.23
C THR A 44 -1.63 10.10 -0.44
N THR A 45 -2.79 10.76 -0.47
CA THR A 45 -2.87 12.14 -0.96
C THR A 45 -1.93 13.07 -0.20
N ARG A 46 -1.69 12.82 1.10
CA ARG A 46 -0.73 13.59 1.89
C ARG A 46 0.71 13.40 1.38
N ASP A 47 1.11 12.17 1.09
CA ASP A 47 2.46 11.90 0.57
C ASP A 47 2.66 12.61 -0.76
N LEU A 48 1.66 12.57 -1.66
CA LEU A 48 1.74 13.24 -2.95
C LEU A 48 1.95 14.75 -2.80
N HIS A 49 1.22 15.40 -1.88
CA HIS A 49 1.43 16.82 -1.60
C HIS A 49 2.82 17.11 -1.04
N GLU A 50 3.35 16.26 -0.17
CA GLU A 50 4.70 16.43 0.40
C GLU A 50 5.81 16.23 -0.65
N LEU A 51 5.70 15.20 -1.48
CA LEU A 51 6.64 14.90 -2.55
C LEU A 51 6.62 15.97 -3.66
N ALA A 52 5.44 16.46 -4.02
CA ALA A 52 5.27 17.49 -5.06
C ALA A 52 5.89 18.85 -4.69
N VAL A 53 6.25 19.09 -3.41
CA VAL A 53 6.95 20.31 -3.00
C VAL A 53 8.28 20.48 -3.74
N GLY A 54 8.99 19.38 -4.04
CA GLY A 54 10.26 19.44 -4.76
C GLY A 54 10.15 19.43 -6.29
N GLY A 55 8.93 19.33 -6.84
CA GLY A 55 8.67 19.37 -8.28
C GLY A 55 7.75 18.25 -8.76
N GLU A 56 7.44 18.25 -10.06
CA GLU A 56 6.45 17.31 -10.64
C GLU A 56 7.05 15.94 -11.04
N ASP A 57 8.39 15.79 -11.03
CA ASP A 57 9.12 14.60 -11.53
C ASP A 57 9.84 13.78 -10.44
N PHE A 58 9.38 13.87 -9.19
CA PHE A 58 9.96 13.16 -8.03
C PHE A 58 9.97 11.62 -8.14
N PHE A 59 9.39 11.05 -9.20
CA PHE A 59 9.29 9.62 -9.48
C PHE A 59 10.21 9.15 -10.62
N SER A 60 10.93 10.06 -11.27
CA SER A 60 11.71 9.78 -12.48
C SER A 60 12.87 8.80 -12.27
N ASP A 61 13.50 8.84 -11.10
CA ASP A 61 14.66 8.00 -10.74
C ASP A 61 14.28 6.68 -10.06
N LEU A 62 13.02 6.24 -10.15
CA LEU A 62 12.59 5.01 -9.50
C LEU A 62 13.09 3.75 -10.24
N PRO A 63 13.48 2.69 -9.50
CA PRO A 63 13.84 1.41 -10.10
C PRO A 63 12.73 0.86 -11.00
N GLU A 64 13.09 0.17 -12.10
CA GLU A 64 12.13 -0.33 -13.09
C GLU A 64 11.02 -1.20 -12.48
N GLY A 65 11.35 -2.01 -11.47
CA GLY A 65 10.41 -2.91 -10.79
C GLY A 65 9.65 -2.31 -9.60
N PHE A 66 9.90 -1.04 -9.24
CA PHE A 66 9.22 -0.42 -8.10
C PHE A 66 7.75 -0.16 -8.42
N ARG A 67 6.83 -0.67 -7.58
CA ARG A 67 5.38 -0.58 -7.79
C ARG A 67 4.77 0.54 -6.96
N ILE A 68 4.06 1.46 -7.61
CA ILE A 68 3.36 2.58 -6.95
C ILE A 68 1.87 2.31 -6.96
N PHE A 69 1.27 2.25 -5.78
CA PHE A 69 -0.18 2.27 -5.63
C PHE A 69 -0.61 3.63 -5.10
N LEU A 70 -1.81 4.07 -5.47
CA LEU A 70 -2.38 5.32 -4.97
C LEU A 70 -3.60 5.09 -4.11
N GLU A 71 -3.65 5.79 -2.98
CA GLU A 71 -4.84 5.96 -2.18
C GLU A 71 -5.46 7.33 -2.49
N PRO A 72 -6.53 7.37 -3.31
CA PRO A 72 -7.24 8.61 -3.55
C PRO A 72 -7.94 9.05 -2.26
N GLY A 73 -7.63 10.25 -1.80
CA GLY A 73 -8.29 10.88 -0.65
C GLY A 73 -9.37 11.87 -1.08
N ALA A 74 -10.04 12.45 -0.09
CA ALA A 74 -11.06 13.49 -0.30
C ALA A 74 -10.47 14.84 -0.74
N GLN A 75 -9.17 15.06 -0.54
CA GLN A 75 -8.48 16.28 -0.96
C GLN A 75 -8.09 16.21 -2.44
N PRO A 76 -8.09 17.34 -3.17
CA PRO A 76 -7.60 17.35 -4.54
C PRO A 76 -6.13 16.95 -4.58
N LEU A 77 -5.77 16.17 -5.60
CA LEU A 77 -4.37 15.84 -5.87
C LEU A 77 -3.58 17.11 -6.23
N PRO A 78 -2.27 17.17 -5.90
CA PRO A 78 -1.39 18.17 -6.48
C PRO A 78 -1.33 18.04 -8.01
N PRO A 79 -0.82 19.04 -8.75
CA PRO A 79 -0.54 18.89 -10.18
C PRO A 79 0.42 17.72 -10.39
N LEU A 80 -0.05 16.70 -11.12
CA LEU A 80 0.70 15.49 -11.44
C LEU A 80 0.68 15.29 -12.96
N THR A 81 1.80 14.84 -13.52
CA THR A 81 1.96 14.64 -14.96
C THR A 81 1.31 13.33 -15.42
N ALA A 82 0.99 13.23 -16.73
CA ALA A 82 0.49 11.98 -17.30
C ALA A 82 1.49 10.81 -17.10
N SER A 83 2.80 11.10 -17.21
CA SER A 83 3.88 10.15 -16.95
C SER A 83 3.88 9.58 -15.53
N PHE A 84 3.43 10.36 -14.54
CA PHE A 84 3.25 9.85 -13.19
C PHE A 84 2.17 8.76 -13.17
N PHE A 85 0.99 9.05 -13.73
CA PHE A 85 -0.12 8.09 -13.79
C PHE A 85 0.19 6.86 -14.64
N ASP A 86 1.05 6.98 -15.66
CA ASP A 86 1.57 5.84 -16.40
C ASP A 86 2.38 4.89 -15.49
N ARG A 87 3.15 5.45 -14.55
CA ARG A 87 3.94 4.70 -13.55
C ARG A 87 3.09 4.10 -12.42
N VAL A 88 1.88 4.61 -12.19
CA VAL A 88 0.96 4.04 -11.19
C VAL A 88 0.56 2.62 -11.59
N THR A 89 0.79 1.68 -10.68
CA THR A 89 0.45 0.26 -10.82
C THR A 89 -1.05 0.04 -10.62
N GLY A 90 -1.65 0.69 -9.62
CA GLY A 90 -3.07 0.59 -9.35
C GLY A 90 -3.53 1.48 -8.21
N PHE A 91 -4.81 1.36 -7.86
CA PHE A 91 -5.44 2.14 -6.81
C PHE A 91 -5.90 1.28 -5.65
N VAL A 92 -5.85 1.82 -4.43
CA VAL A 92 -6.42 1.22 -3.23
C VAL A 92 -7.39 2.22 -2.64
N VAL A 93 -8.68 1.88 -2.63
CA VAL A 93 -9.75 2.78 -2.19
C VAL A 93 -10.30 2.27 -0.87
N PHE A 94 -10.34 3.09 0.18
CA PHE A 94 -10.95 2.74 1.47
C PHE A 94 -12.38 3.33 1.55
N ALA A 95 -13.39 2.47 1.69
CA ALA A 95 -14.80 2.76 1.48
C ALA A 95 -15.52 3.34 2.70
N ASN A 96 -14.77 3.74 3.72
CA ASN A 96 -15.19 4.74 4.71
C ASN A 96 -15.70 6.04 4.03
N GLN A 97 -15.49 6.17 2.72
CA GLN A 97 -15.78 7.34 1.90
C GLN A 97 -16.82 7.10 0.78
N SER A 98 -17.51 5.95 0.70
CA SER A 98 -18.23 5.64 -0.57
C SER A 98 -19.26 4.50 -0.52
N SER A 99 -20.53 4.80 -0.85
CA SER A 99 -21.53 3.83 -1.37
C SER A 99 -21.07 3.25 -2.73
N ASP A 100 -21.73 2.22 -3.27
CA ASP A 100 -21.31 1.48 -4.48
C ASP A 100 -21.04 2.34 -5.75
N ASP A 101 -21.48 3.61 -5.79
CA ASP A 101 -21.30 4.51 -6.93
C ASP A 101 -20.20 5.57 -6.77
N SER A 102 -19.36 5.48 -5.72
CA SER A 102 -18.39 6.54 -5.37
C SER A 102 -16.91 6.20 -5.62
N LEU A 103 -16.63 5.28 -6.55
CA LEU A 103 -15.28 5.19 -7.11
C LEU A 103 -14.86 6.57 -7.64
N PRO A 104 -13.76 7.15 -7.14
CA PRO A 104 -13.30 8.46 -7.58
C PRO A 104 -13.14 8.49 -9.10
N SER A 105 -13.52 9.61 -9.73
CA SER A 105 -13.38 9.77 -11.19
C SER A 105 -11.98 9.44 -11.67
N LEU A 106 -10.95 9.81 -10.88
CA LEU A 106 -9.56 9.45 -11.13
C LEU A 106 -9.32 7.95 -11.38
N VAL A 107 -9.94 7.09 -10.59
CA VAL A 107 -9.81 5.63 -10.74
C VAL A 107 -10.52 5.18 -12.03
N ARG A 108 -11.69 5.76 -12.32
CA ARG A 108 -12.48 5.43 -13.52
C ARG A 108 -11.76 5.87 -14.80
N ASP A 109 -11.15 7.05 -14.79
CA ASP A 109 -10.57 7.70 -15.97
C ASP A 109 -9.22 7.09 -16.38
N THR A 110 -8.49 6.49 -15.43
CA THR A 110 -7.16 5.92 -15.68
C THR A 110 -7.18 4.50 -16.22
N GLY A 111 -8.29 3.77 -16.06
CA GLY A 111 -8.42 2.37 -16.50
C GLY A 111 -7.44 1.38 -15.84
N LYS A 112 -6.77 1.80 -14.76
CA LYS A 112 -5.81 0.98 -14.01
C LYS A 112 -6.55 0.01 -13.06
N PRO A 113 -5.92 -1.11 -12.65
CA PRO A 113 -6.51 -1.99 -11.65
C PRO A 113 -6.70 -1.25 -10.33
N TYR A 114 -7.75 -1.59 -9.61
CA TYR A 114 -8.02 -1.05 -8.29
C TYR A 114 -8.53 -2.13 -7.33
N CYS A 115 -8.25 -1.94 -6.05
CA CYS A 115 -8.81 -2.70 -4.95
C CYS A 115 -9.65 -1.78 -4.07
N LEU A 116 -10.91 -2.15 -3.84
CA LEU A 116 -11.79 -1.45 -2.91
C LEU A 116 -11.77 -2.18 -1.56
N PHE A 117 -11.24 -1.53 -0.54
CA PHE A 117 -11.34 -1.92 0.86
C PHE A 117 -12.56 -1.26 1.47
N VAL A 118 -13.55 -2.00 1.96
CA VAL A 118 -14.67 -1.39 2.69
C VAL A 118 -14.43 -1.55 4.18
N ASP A 119 -14.25 -0.44 4.88
CA ASP A 119 -14.35 -0.42 6.34
C ASP A 119 -15.84 -0.45 6.70
N GLN A 120 -16.43 -1.64 6.69
CA GLN A 120 -17.69 -1.81 7.40
C GLN A 120 -17.32 -1.80 8.87
N GLN A 121 -17.89 -0.86 9.63
CA GLN A 121 -17.91 -0.96 11.08
C GLN A 121 -18.44 -2.37 11.42
N ASP A 122 -17.57 -3.20 12.00
CA ASP A 122 -17.63 -4.66 12.26
C ASP A 122 -17.02 -5.67 11.25
N THR A 123 -16.49 -5.30 10.08
CA THR A 123 -15.69 -6.22 9.23
C THR A 123 -14.53 -5.59 8.44
N SER A 124 -14.02 -4.44 8.85
CA SER A 124 -12.61 -4.12 8.61
C SER A 124 -11.76 -5.07 9.44
N PHE A 125 -10.99 -5.96 8.82
CA PHE A 125 -10.00 -6.75 9.56
C PHE A 125 -8.88 -5.84 10.05
N PHE A 126 -9.03 -5.38 11.29
CA PHE A 126 -7.96 -5.29 12.28
C PHE A 126 -7.61 -6.72 12.68
N ILE A 127 -6.34 -7.10 12.75
CA ILE A 127 -5.98 -8.37 13.40
C ILE A 127 -5.94 -8.03 14.90
N ARG A 128 -7.11 -8.02 15.54
CA ARG A 128 -7.17 -8.09 17.00
C ARG A 128 -6.77 -9.48 17.49
N ALA A 129 -6.18 -9.50 18.68
CA ALA A 129 -5.48 -10.63 19.29
C ALA A 129 -6.34 -11.84 19.70
N ASP A 130 -7.62 -11.91 19.36
CA ASP A 130 -8.43 -13.09 19.66
C ASP A 130 -9.44 -13.37 18.54
N GLU A 131 -9.44 -14.64 18.13
CA GLU A 131 -10.40 -15.33 17.27
C GLU A 131 -10.33 -15.11 15.73
N GLN A 132 -10.03 -16.22 15.05
CA GLN A 132 -10.28 -16.58 13.65
C GLN A 132 -9.86 -15.59 12.54
N ALA A 133 -8.81 -15.97 11.80
CA ALA A 133 -8.38 -15.29 10.58
C ALA A 133 -9.40 -15.53 9.45
N VAL A 134 -10.22 -14.53 9.15
CA VAL A 134 -11.03 -14.51 7.94
C VAL A 134 -10.20 -13.83 6.85
N ALA A 135 -10.09 -14.48 5.70
CA ALA A 135 -9.42 -13.93 4.52
C ALA A 135 -10.13 -12.63 4.10
N LEU A 136 -9.36 -11.57 3.90
CA LEU A 136 -9.84 -10.33 3.28
C LEU A 136 -10.23 -10.64 1.84
N GLN A 137 -11.52 -10.84 1.59
CA GLN A 137 -12.01 -10.87 0.22
C GLN A 137 -12.17 -9.43 -0.27
N PRO A 138 -11.59 -9.07 -1.44
CA PRO A 138 -11.92 -7.80 -2.08
C PRO A 138 -13.44 -7.76 -2.29
N CYS A 139 -14.11 -6.73 -1.76
CA CYS A 139 -15.56 -6.60 -1.94
C CYS A 139 -15.93 -6.40 -3.42
N HIS A 140 -15.01 -5.82 -4.20
CA HIS A 140 -15.07 -5.73 -5.65
C HIS A 140 -13.65 -5.73 -6.21
N ALA A 141 -13.34 -6.74 -7.03
CA ALA A 141 -12.20 -6.70 -7.94
C ALA A 141 -12.69 -6.20 -9.30
N SER A 142 -11.87 -5.38 -9.97
CA SER A 142 -12.15 -4.96 -11.34
C SER A 142 -12.52 -6.16 -12.22
N PRO A 143 -13.53 -6.05 -13.12
CA PRO A 143 -13.83 -7.10 -14.10
C PRO A 143 -12.67 -7.34 -15.10
N LEU A 144 -11.65 -6.49 -15.08
CA LEU A 144 -10.41 -6.62 -15.84
C LEU A 144 -9.37 -7.37 -14.97
N LYS A 145 -9.28 -8.69 -15.14
CA LYS A 145 -8.20 -9.66 -14.74
C LYS A 145 -7.00 -9.17 -13.88
N PRO A 146 -6.43 -10.09 -13.06
CA PRO A 146 -7.07 -10.80 -11.95
C PRO A 146 -7.29 -9.84 -10.77
N ALA A 147 -8.14 -10.26 -9.84
CA ALA A 147 -8.39 -9.53 -8.60
C ALA A 147 -7.10 -9.36 -7.79
N LEU A 148 -6.60 -8.13 -7.66
CA LEU A 148 -5.50 -7.84 -6.74
C LEU A 148 -5.99 -8.15 -5.32
N HIS A 149 -5.50 -9.24 -4.73
CA HIS A 149 -5.94 -9.69 -3.42
C HIS A 149 -5.13 -8.98 -2.36
N CYS A 150 -5.75 -8.02 -1.67
CA CYS A 150 -5.03 -7.14 -0.77
C CYS A 150 -5.31 -7.48 0.70
N ALA A 151 -4.28 -7.39 1.54
CA ALA A 151 -4.41 -7.48 2.99
C ALA A 151 -3.75 -6.27 3.66
N LEU A 152 -4.34 -5.71 4.72
CA LEU A 152 -3.76 -4.64 5.51
C LEU A 152 -3.29 -5.19 6.87
N ILE A 153 -2.08 -4.81 7.28
CA ILE A 153 -1.47 -5.16 8.56
C ILE A 153 -1.26 -3.88 9.36
N GLY A 154 -1.83 -3.85 10.56
CA GLY A 154 -1.63 -2.79 11.55
C GLY A 154 -0.35 -2.97 12.38
N ARG A 155 -0.18 -2.09 13.37
CA ARG A 155 1.02 -2.07 14.20
C ARG A 155 1.17 -3.27 15.13
N GLU A 156 0.12 -3.66 15.82
CA GLU A 156 0.20 -4.73 16.83
C GLU A 156 0.55 -6.07 16.17
N GLU A 157 0.00 -6.26 14.98
CA GLU A 157 0.15 -7.39 14.09
C GLU A 157 1.57 -7.60 13.59
N ALA A 158 2.19 -6.53 13.10
CA ALA A 158 3.53 -6.60 12.57
C ALA A 158 4.56 -6.91 13.66
N MET A 159 4.22 -6.64 14.93
CA MET A 159 5.07 -6.92 16.08
C MET A 159 5.00 -8.38 16.53
N ASP A 160 3.90 -9.11 16.27
CA ASP A 160 3.81 -10.56 16.52
C ASP A 160 4.05 -11.37 15.23
N LEU A 161 5.32 -11.46 14.85
CA LEU A 161 5.74 -12.21 13.65
C LEU A 161 5.33 -13.68 13.67
N ARG A 162 5.17 -14.29 14.87
CA ARG A 162 4.80 -15.70 14.99
C ARG A 162 3.34 -15.89 14.61
N GLN A 163 2.45 -15.07 15.16
CA GLN A 163 1.04 -15.11 14.82
C GLN A 163 0.83 -14.70 13.36
N LEU A 164 1.52 -13.65 12.91
CA LEU A 164 1.45 -13.15 11.55
C LEU A 164 1.84 -14.23 10.53
N LYS A 165 2.92 -14.99 10.77
CA LYS A 165 3.36 -16.09 9.91
C LYS A 165 2.23 -17.10 9.64
N GLY A 166 1.53 -17.53 10.69
CA GLY A 166 0.45 -18.49 10.57
C GLY A 166 -0.71 -17.96 9.73
N ARG A 167 -1.07 -16.68 9.92
CA ARG A 167 -2.14 -16.02 9.18
C ARG A 167 -1.78 -15.81 7.70
N LEU A 168 -0.55 -15.39 7.42
CA LEU A 168 -0.05 -15.23 6.06
C LEU A 168 -0.04 -16.56 5.30
N ALA A 169 0.47 -17.63 5.93
CA ALA A 169 0.48 -18.95 5.32
C ALA A 169 -0.93 -19.44 4.94
N GLN A 170 -1.94 -19.16 5.76
CA GLN A 170 -3.34 -19.47 5.45
C GLN A 170 -3.88 -18.57 4.33
N TRP A 171 -3.61 -17.27 4.37
CA TRP A 171 -4.07 -16.32 3.35
C TRP A 171 -3.51 -16.60 1.95
N LEU A 172 -2.28 -17.11 1.88
CA LEU A 172 -1.60 -17.50 0.65
C LEU A 172 -2.08 -18.83 0.05
N GLN A 173 -2.95 -19.58 0.75
CA GLN A 173 -3.59 -20.77 0.18
C GLN A 173 -4.74 -20.43 -0.77
N ASN A 174 -5.17 -19.16 -0.83
CA ASN A 174 -6.14 -18.71 -1.81
C ASN A 174 -5.53 -18.78 -3.21
N ASP A 175 -6.29 -19.27 -4.20
CA ASP A 175 -5.84 -19.52 -5.58
C ASP A 175 -5.73 -18.23 -6.43
N ASN A 176 -5.28 -17.13 -5.82
CA ASN A 176 -5.10 -15.86 -6.50
C ASN A 176 -3.68 -15.76 -7.09
N GLU A 177 -3.58 -15.20 -8.29
CA GLU A 177 -2.30 -15.04 -8.99
C GLU A 177 -1.43 -13.94 -8.36
N GLU A 178 -2.06 -12.89 -7.83
CA GLU A 178 -1.37 -11.74 -7.22
C GLU A 178 -1.94 -11.35 -5.86
N HIS A 179 -1.03 -11.25 -4.90
CA HIS A 179 -1.29 -10.87 -3.52
C HIS A 179 -0.57 -9.55 -3.22
N MET A 180 -1.24 -8.63 -2.54
CA MET A 180 -0.64 -7.41 -2.02
C MET A 180 -0.81 -7.33 -0.51
N LEU A 181 0.29 -7.13 0.21
CA LEU A 181 0.30 -6.93 1.64
C LEU A 181 0.62 -5.47 1.93
N LEU A 182 -0.39 -4.72 2.36
CA LEU A 182 -0.27 -3.36 2.82
C LEU A 182 0.10 -3.34 4.29
N ILE A 183 1.13 -2.59 4.59
CA ILE A 183 1.68 -2.38 5.93
C ILE A 183 1.38 -0.93 6.29
N ASP A 184 0.73 -0.67 7.41
CA ASP A 184 0.45 0.72 7.82
C ASP A 184 1.76 1.51 8.02
N GLY A 185 1.94 2.60 7.28
CA GLY A 185 3.13 3.45 7.34
C GLY A 185 3.25 4.26 8.64
N GLY A 186 2.25 4.18 9.52
CA GLY A 186 2.39 4.58 10.94
C GLY A 186 3.38 3.72 11.75
N MET A 187 3.87 2.61 11.19
CA MET A 187 4.78 1.69 11.85
C MET A 187 6.24 2.11 11.82
N ASP A 188 7.03 1.45 12.66
CA ASP A 188 8.49 1.51 12.64
C ASP A 188 9.02 0.79 11.39
N ILE A 189 10.00 1.39 10.70
CA ILE A 189 10.67 0.83 9.52
C ILE A 189 11.22 -0.58 9.79
N GLU A 190 11.73 -0.84 10.99
CA GLU A 190 12.22 -2.17 11.35
C GLU A 190 11.09 -3.21 11.38
N ALA A 191 9.88 -2.84 11.78
CA ALA A 191 8.72 -3.73 11.71
C ALA A 191 8.39 -4.06 10.24
N ILE A 192 8.46 -3.07 9.35
CA ILE A 192 8.23 -3.26 7.90
C ILE A 192 9.27 -4.22 7.30
N ARG A 193 10.55 -4.03 7.64
CA ARG A 193 11.65 -4.92 7.22
C ARG A 193 11.42 -6.34 7.72
N ASN A 194 11.06 -6.52 8.99
CA ASN A 194 10.78 -7.83 9.57
C ASN A 194 9.63 -8.55 8.87
N VAL A 195 8.54 -7.85 8.56
CA VAL A 195 7.41 -8.43 7.79
C VAL A 195 7.85 -8.79 6.37
N THR A 196 8.66 -7.95 5.72
CA THR A 196 9.20 -8.21 4.37
C THR A 196 10.05 -9.47 4.35
N VAL A 197 10.97 -9.63 5.31
CA VAL A 197 11.78 -10.85 5.47
C VAL A 197 10.91 -12.06 5.76
N LEU A 198 9.89 -11.92 6.62
CA LEU A 198 8.97 -13.01 6.92
C LEU A 198 8.25 -13.51 5.65
N ILE A 199 7.81 -12.60 4.78
CA ILE A 199 7.18 -12.94 3.51
C ILE A 199 8.13 -13.68 2.58
N GLN A 200 9.37 -13.21 2.45
CA GLN A 200 10.41 -13.89 1.65
C GLN A 200 10.70 -15.32 2.14
N LEU A 201 10.51 -15.60 3.43
CA LEU A 201 10.65 -16.96 3.98
C LEU A 201 9.43 -17.86 3.73
N LEU A 202 8.28 -17.29 3.36
CA LEU A 202 7.03 -18.01 3.12
C LEU A 202 6.77 -18.33 1.64
N THR A 203 7.42 -17.61 0.72
CA THR A 203 7.34 -17.76 -0.74
C THR A 203 8.54 -18.48 -1.32
#